data_AF-A0A3M1XY72-F1
#
_entry.id   AF-A0A3M1XY72-F1
#
_cell.length_a   1.000
_cell.length_b   1.000
_cell.length_c   1.000
_cell.angle_alpha   90.00
_cell.angle_beta   90.00
_cell.angle_gamma   90.00
#
_symmetry.space_group_name_H-M   'P 1'
#
loop_
_entity.id
_entity.type
_entity.pdbx_description
1 polymer ?
#
loop_
_entity_poly.entity_id
_entity_poly.type
_entity_poly.pdbx_seq_one_letter_code
_entity_poly.pdbx_strand_id
1 'polypeptide(L)'
;MNIKYFIVLILVGIIIAACGTVAEPVPNSATLAAESAHNTDETSHSDGEETNVVQAPTNTPQPPTATPEPPTATPTLVPPSPTPEPTEEMPAEGETAGEYQLTADDELILFFVEGGSPTRGETLFNTTYTVAMAGGNSGDWACSVCHNVQSAEAGVGPGMLGLPDRAAERIPGMPAPVYLYHSIVNPHEYVVEGFSDGVMPVGYADVFSETELYDIVSYLLSLPSE
;
A
#
# COMPACT_ATOMS: atom_id res chain seq x y z
N MET A 1 -61.53 16.64 -25.09
CA MET A 1 -60.84 15.54 -24.40
C MET A 1 -59.52 16.11 -23.87
N ASN A 2 -59.36 16.21 -22.55
CA ASN A 2 -58.35 17.06 -21.90
C ASN A 2 -56.94 16.42 -21.95
N ILE A 3 -56.00 17.12 -22.60
CA ILE A 3 -54.61 16.69 -22.86
C ILE A 3 -53.82 16.33 -21.60
N LYS A 4 -54.26 16.82 -20.43
CA LYS A 4 -53.69 16.53 -19.12
C LYS A 4 -53.87 15.06 -18.67
N TYR A 5 -54.93 14.38 -19.12
CA TYR A 5 -55.16 12.97 -18.76
C TYR A 5 -54.35 11.99 -19.62
N PHE A 6 -53.90 12.43 -20.79
CA PHE A 6 -53.11 11.59 -21.69
C PHE A 6 -51.65 11.44 -21.20
N ILE A 7 -51.11 12.48 -20.56
CA ILE A 7 -49.74 12.48 -20.02
C ILE A 7 -49.65 11.65 -18.72
N VAL A 8 -50.70 11.64 -17.89
CA VAL A 8 -50.74 10.84 -16.65
C VAL A 8 -50.85 9.34 -16.93
N LEU A 9 -51.52 8.93 -18.02
CA LEU A 9 -51.61 7.51 -18.42
C LEU A 9 -50.31 6.95 -19.00
N ILE A 10 -49.43 7.79 -19.57
CA ILE A 10 -48.12 7.36 -20.07
C ILE A 10 -47.12 7.13 -18.92
N LEU A 11 -47.27 7.84 -17.79
CA LEU A 11 -46.38 7.69 -16.62
C LEU A 11 -46.69 6.46 -15.74
N VAL A 12 -47.81 5.77 -15.94
CA VAL A 12 -48.18 4.55 -15.17
C VAL A 12 -47.91 3.26 -15.97
N GLY A 13 -47.54 3.36 -17.25
CA GLY A 13 -47.38 2.20 -18.14
C GLY A 13 -45.96 1.61 -18.28
N ILE A 14 -44.94 2.21 -17.65
CA ILE A 14 -43.53 1.81 -17.83
C ILE A 14 -42.93 1.24 -16.53
N ILE A 15 -43.60 0.27 -15.89
CA ILE A 15 -43.03 -0.50 -14.77
C ILE A 15 -43.42 -1.98 -14.86
N ILE A 16 -43.37 -2.61 -16.05
CA ILE A 16 -43.39 -4.08 -16.15
C ILE A 16 -42.45 -4.53 -17.27
N ALA A 17 -41.15 -4.40 -17.01
CA ALA A 17 -40.11 -5.14 -17.72
C ALA A 17 -39.10 -5.67 -16.69
N ALA A 18 -39.59 -6.55 -15.82
CA ALA A 18 -38.72 -7.38 -14.99
C ALA A 18 -38.08 -8.45 -15.91
N CYS A 19 -36.87 -8.19 -16.37
CA CYS A 19 -35.99 -9.25 -16.86
C CYS A 19 -35.60 -10.12 -15.66
N GLY A 20 -36.26 -11.26 -15.50
CA GLY A 20 -35.74 -12.35 -14.68
C GLY A 20 -34.60 -13.02 -15.45
N THR A 21 -33.36 -12.73 -15.07
CA THR A 21 -32.22 -13.60 -15.40
C THR A 21 -32.16 -14.70 -14.34
N VAL A 22 -32.39 -15.94 -14.76
CA VAL A 22 -32.12 -17.12 -13.94
C VAL A 22 -30.62 -17.14 -13.67
N ALA A 23 -30.23 -17.03 -12.39
CA ALA A 23 -28.86 -17.26 -11.96
C ALA A 23 -28.55 -18.76 -12.11
N GLU A 24 -27.62 -19.12 -12.98
CA GLU A 24 -27.04 -20.46 -12.98
C GLU A 24 -26.18 -20.62 -11.72
N PRO A 25 -26.21 -21.78 -11.04
CA PRO A 25 -25.39 -22.01 -9.86
C PRO A 25 -23.91 -22.03 -10.23
N VAL A 26 -23.12 -21.20 -9.54
CA VAL A 26 -21.65 -21.23 -9.61
C VAL A 26 -21.17 -22.62 -9.19
N PRO A 27 -20.38 -23.34 -10.02
CA PRO A 27 -19.83 -24.63 -9.61
C PRO A 27 -18.88 -24.41 -8.44
N ASN A 28 -19.17 -25.08 -7.33
CA ASN A 28 -18.24 -25.15 -6.20
C ASN A 28 -17.01 -25.99 -6.59
N SER A 29 -15.91 -25.80 -5.87
CA SER A 29 -14.58 -26.38 -6.15
C SER A 29 -14.50 -27.91 -6.12
N ALA A 30 -15.62 -28.62 -5.96
CA ALA A 30 -15.69 -30.08 -5.98
C ALA A 30 -15.85 -30.68 -7.39
N THR A 31 -16.20 -29.88 -8.41
CA THR A 31 -16.50 -30.41 -9.76
C THR A 31 -15.31 -30.36 -10.74
N LEU A 32 -14.17 -29.75 -10.38
CA LEU A 32 -12.96 -29.75 -11.23
C LEU A 32 -12.07 -31.00 -11.08
N ALA A 33 -12.47 -31.99 -10.29
CA ALA A 33 -11.67 -33.19 -10.01
C ALA A 33 -12.07 -34.44 -10.85
N ALA A 34 -13.00 -34.33 -11.80
CA ALA A 34 -13.54 -35.50 -12.51
C ALA A 34 -13.23 -35.58 -14.02
N GLU A 35 -12.49 -34.62 -14.59
CA GLU A 35 -12.11 -34.64 -16.02
C GLU A 35 -10.58 -34.56 -16.21
N SER A 36 -9.85 -35.46 -15.54
CA SER A 36 -8.47 -35.79 -15.97
C SER A 36 -8.08 -37.18 -15.50
N ALA A 37 -8.88 -38.18 -15.87
CA ALA A 37 -8.56 -39.58 -15.65
C ALA A 37 -8.86 -40.40 -16.91
N HIS A 38 -8.17 -40.07 -18.01
CA HIS A 38 -7.99 -41.02 -19.09
C HIS A 38 -6.68 -40.79 -19.82
N ASN A 39 -5.63 -41.46 -19.34
CA ASN A 39 -4.55 -42.00 -20.16
C ASN A 39 -3.83 -43.07 -19.35
N THR A 40 -4.28 -44.31 -19.52
CA THR A 40 -3.52 -45.51 -19.17
C THR A 40 -2.67 -45.87 -20.37
N ASP A 41 -1.36 -45.62 -20.29
CA ASP A 41 -0.38 -46.20 -21.21
C ASP A 41 0.18 -47.47 -20.54
N GLU A 42 -0.20 -48.61 -21.09
CA GLU A 42 0.53 -49.87 -20.91
C GLU A 42 1.78 -49.81 -21.78
N THR A 43 2.96 -50.07 -21.21
CA THR A 43 3.96 -50.96 -21.84
C THR A 43 4.88 -51.52 -20.76
N SER A 44 4.99 -52.84 -20.79
CA SER A 44 5.82 -53.68 -19.94
C SER A 44 7.20 -53.94 -20.55
N HIS A 45 8.19 -54.08 -19.65
CA HIS A 45 9.35 -54.97 -19.69
C HIS A 45 10.25 -55.06 -20.94
N SER A 46 11.54 -54.76 -20.74
CA SER A 46 12.62 -55.72 -21.03
C SER A 46 13.91 -55.32 -20.31
N ASP A 47 14.51 -56.30 -19.63
CA ASP A 47 15.82 -56.29 -18.97
C ASP A 47 16.99 -56.07 -19.93
N GLY A 48 18.13 -55.62 -19.39
CA GLY A 48 19.43 -55.68 -20.07
C GLY A 48 20.51 -54.75 -19.51
N GLU A 49 21.22 -55.24 -18.48
CA GLU A 49 22.68 -55.18 -18.27
C GLU A 49 23.51 -54.20 -19.14
N GLU A 50 24.26 -53.27 -18.53
CA GLU A 50 25.71 -53.40 -18.30
C GLU A 50 26.30 -52.08 -17.76
N THR A 51 27.39 -52.26 -17.04
CA THR A 51 28.20 -51.30 -16.30
C THR A 51 28.71 -50.10 -17.11
N ASN A 52 28.63 -48.90 -16.55
CA ASN A 52 29.74 -47.95 -16.67
C ASN A 52 29.79 -46.93 -15.54
N VAL A 53 30.84 -47.03 -14.74
CA VAL A 53 31.24 -46.05 -13.72
C VAL A 53 32.06 -44.98 -14.44
N VAL A 54 31.50 -43.78 -14.62
CA VAL A 54 32.29 -42.60 -15.06
C VAL A 54 32.02 -41.42 -14.13
N GLN A 55 32.92 -41.31 -13.16
CA GLN A 55 33.51 -40.14 -12.52
C GLN A 55 32.81 -38.78 -12.70
N ALA A 56 32.39 -38.20 -11.56
CA ALA A 56 32.10 -36.78 -11.41
C ALA A 56 33.39 -35.94 -11.47
N PRO A 57 33.41 -34.77 -12.14
CA PRO A 57 34.52 -33.84 -12.02
C PRO A 57 34.46 -33.10 -10.68
N THR A 58 35.42 -33.39 -9.79
CA THR A 58 35.69 -32.60 -8.59
C THR A 58 36.37 -31.28 -8.99
N ASN A 59 35.59 -30.21 -9.12
CA ASN A 59 36.15 -28.86 -9.17
C ASN A 59 36.65 -28.47 -7.77
N THR A 60 37.97 -28.45 -7.60
CA THR A 60 38.62 -27.89 -6.41
C THR A 60 38.70 -26.37 -6.57
N PRO A 61 38.19 -25.56 -5.63
CA PRO A 61 38.38 -24.11 -5.67
C PRO A 61 39.85 -23.77 -5.38
N GLN A 62 40.49 -23.01 -6.27
CA GLN A 62 41.80 -22.41 -6.03
C GLN A 62 41.64 -21.20 -5.09
N PRO A 63 42.45 -21.05 -4.03
CA PRO A 63 42.42 -19.85 -3.19
C PRO A 63 42.89 -18.61 -3.97
N PRO A 64 42.33 -17.41 -3.70
CA PRO A 64 42.76 -16.20 -4.39
C PRO A 64 44.20 -15.84 -4.00
N THR A 65 45.05 -15.71 -5.03
CA THR A 65 46.42 -15.19 -4.94
C THR A 65 46.42 -13.72 -4.52
N ALA A 66 47.35 -13.37 -3.63
CA ALA A 66 47.51 -12.07 -3.02
C ALA A 66 47.70 -10.90 -4.01
N THR A 67 47.09 -9.79 -3.59
CA THR A 67 47.15 -8.39 -4.03
C THR A 67 48.56 -7.85 -4.34
N PRO A 68 48.76 -7.09 -5.43
CA PRO A 68 49.81 -6.08 -5.50
C PRO A 68 49.29 -4.73 -4.95
N GLU A 69 50.04 -4.17 -4.01
CA GLU A 69 49.80 -2.88 -3.36
C GLU A 69 50.07 -1.70 -4.33
N PRO A 70 49.17 -0.72 -4.47
CA PRO A 70 49.44 0.48 -5.27
C PRO A 70 50.41 1.44 -4.54
N PRO A 71 51.24 2.20 -5.28
CA PRO A 71 52.25 3.07 -4.68
C PRO A 71 51.61 4.22 -3.89
N THR A 72 52.10 4.41 -2.67
CA THR A 72 51.81 5.53 -1.78
C THR A 72 52.22 6.85 -2.44
N ALA A 73 51.25 7.61 -2.94
CA ALA A 73 51.42 9.04 -3.16
C ALA A 73 51.10 9.75 -1.84
N THR A 74 52.07 10.47 -1.28
CA THR A 74 51.88 11.40 -0.17
C THR A 74 51.22 12.67 -0.70
N PRO A 75 49.97 12.99 -0.37
CA PRO A 75 49.45 14.34 -0.62
C PRO A 75 50.03 15.32 0.39
N THR A 76 50.62 16.38 -0.14
CA THR A 76 51.08 17.59 0.56
C THR A 76 49.99 18.13 1.48
N LEU A 77 50.33 18.33 2.76
CA LEU A 77 49.47 18.99 3.74
C LEU A 77 49.25 20.45 3.35
N VAL A 78 48.05 20.78 2.88
CA VAL A 78 47.55 22.15 2.88
C VAL A 78 47.08 22.46 4.31
N PRO A 79 47.52 23.55 4.96
CA PRO A 79 47.04 23.91 6.28
C PRO A 79 45.53 24.21 6.22
N PRO A 80 44.71 23.76 7.19
CA PRO A 80 43.31 24.12 7.24
C PRO A 80 43.19 25.63 7.48
N SER A 81 42.42 26.29 6.62
CA SER A 81 41.88 27.63 6.90
C SER A 81 40.99 27.52 8.15
N PRO A 82 40.98 28.50 9.08
CA PRO A 82 40.08 28.46 10.22
C PRO A 82 38.63 28.50 9.71
N THR A 83 37.91 27.41 9.92
CA THR A 83 36.45 27.36 9.82
C THR A 83 35.91 28.38 10.84
N PRO A 84 35.11 29.38 10.44
CA PRO A 84 34.39 30.17 11.43
C PRO A 84 33.47 29.22 12.19
N GLU A 85 33.61 29.20 13.50
CA GLU A 85 32.70 28.53 14.43
C GLU A 85 31.27 28.94 14.03
N PRO A 86 30.33 27.99 13.84
CA PRO A 86 28.95 28.35 13.64
C PRO A 86 28.52 29.06 14.92
N THR A 87 28.27 30.36 14.83
CA THR A 87 27.47 31.05 15.82
C THR A 87 26.13 30.32 15.85
N GLU A 88 25.96 29.46 16.84
CA GLU A 88 24.65 28.95 17.26
C GLU A 88 23.85 30.15 17.74
N GLU A 89 23.25 30.86 16.79
CA GLU A 89 22.11 31.71 17.06
C GLU A 89 20.96 30.74 17.33
N MET A 90 20.85 30.31 18.59
CA MET A 90 19.66 29.62 19.09
C MET A 90 18.45 30.48 18.67
N PRO A 91 17.51 29.97 17.86
CA PRO A 91 16.26 30.68 17.69
C PRO A 91 15.65 30.78 19.08
N ALA A 92 15.24 32.00 19.43
CA ALA A 92 14.64 32.29 20.71
C ALA A 92 13.52 31.30 21.02
N GLU A 93 13.60 30.70 22.21
CA GLU A 93 12.48 30.02 22.85
C GLU A 93 11.28 30.97 22.85
N GLY A 94 10.20 30.59 22.16
CA GLY A 94 8.95 31.38 22.20
C GLY A 94 8.11 31.46 20.93
N GLU A 95 8.41 30.72 19.86
CA GLU A 95 7.43 30.53 18.80
C GLU A 95 6.47 29.42 19.26
N THR A 96 5.27 29.83 19.70
CA THR A 96 4.15 28.92 19.87
C THR A 96 4.05 28.10 18.59
N ALA A 97 4.17 26.77 18.67
CA ALA A 97 3.94 25.87 17.55
C ALA A 97 2.71 26.37 16.77
N GLY A 98 2.94 26.82 15.53
CA GLY A 98 1.90 27.48 14.75
C GLY A 98 0.67 26.60 14.71
N GLU A 99 -0.47 27.15 15.14
CA GLU A 99 -1.76 26.45 15.07
C GLU A 99 -2.00 26.01 13.63
N TYR A 100 -2.29 24.72 13.41
CA TYR A 100 -2.55 24.20 12.07
C TYR A 100 -3.68 25.01 11.42
N GLN A 101 -3.36 25.67 10.31
CA GLN A 101 -4.34 26.42 9.53
C GLN A 101 -4.83 25.54 8.40
N LEU A 102 -6.13 25.23 8.38
CA LEU A 102 -6.77 24.53 7.28
C LEU A 102 -6.56 25.29 5.97
N THR A 103 -6.09 24.56 4.96
CA THR A 103 -6.01 25.06 3.59
C THR A 103 -7.35 24.82 2.87
N ALA A 104 -7.53 25.45 1.70
CA ALA A 104 -8.71 25.19 0.87
C ALA A 104 -8.80 23.73 0.43
N ASP A 105 -7.67 23.07 0.20
CA ASP A 105 -7.62 21.65 -0.17
C ASP A 105 -8.01 20.77 1.03
N ASP A 106 -7.61 21.14 2.25
CA ASP A 106 -8.04 20.43 3.45
C ASP A 106 -9.56 20.53 3.68
N GLU A 107 -10.16 21.70 3.41
CA GLU A 107 -11.61 21.85 3.47
C GLU A 107 -12.33 20.94 2.46
N LEU A 108 -11.74 20.72 1.27
CA LEU A 108 -12.26 19.77 0.29
C LEU A 108 -12.09 18.32 0.77
N ILE A 109 -10.94 17.96 1.34
CA ILE A 109 -10.71 16.63 1.92
C ILE A 109 -11.79 16.33 2.96
N LEU A 110 -12.04 17.26 3.90
CA LEU A 110 -13.08 17.12 4.91
C LEU A 110 -14.46 16.86 4.29
N PHE A 111 -14.82 17.64 3.26
CA PHE A 111 -16.11 17.52 2.61
C PHE A 111 -16.29 16.18 1.87
N PHE A 112 -15.28 15.74 1.11
CA PHE A 112 -15.39 14.54 0.28
C PHE A 112 -15.21 13.24 1.07
N VAL A 113 -14.39 13.24 2.13
CA VAL A 113 -14.22 12.05 2.99
C VAL A 113 -15.52 11.71 3.73
N GLU A 114 -16.29 12.71 4.17
CA GLU A 114 -17.62 12.51 4.77
C GLU A 114 -18.58 11.79 3.81
N GLY A 115 -18.46 12.07 2.50
CA GLY A 115 -19.23 11.40 1.45
C GLY A 115 -18.58 10.12 0.90
N GLY A 116 -17.41 9.73 1.41
CA GLY A 116 -16.68 8.54 0.99
C GLY A 116 -17.45 7.25 1.32
N SER A 117 -17.07 6.16 0.66
CA SER A 117 -17.64 4.83 0.87
C SER A 117 -16.67 3.94 1.67
N PRO A 118 -16.92 3.70 2.97
CA PRO A 118 -16.09 2.81 3.77
C PRO A 118 -15.97 1.40 3.20
N THR A 119 -17.02 0.87 2.57
CA THR A 119 -16.98 -0.46 1.95
C THR A 119 -16.06 -0.51 0.73
N ARG A 120 -16.04 0.54 -0.10
CA ARG A 120 -15.07 0.64 -1.20
C ARG A 120 -13.67 0.84 -0.65
N GLY A 121 -13.51 1.69 0.37
CA GLY A 121 -12.24 1.92 1.06
C GLY A 121 -11.64 0.64 1.64
N GLU A 122 -12.45 -0.21 2.27
CA GLU A 122 -12.03 -1.53 2.76
C GLU A 122 -11.52 -2.42 1.62
N THR A 123 -12.22 -2.42 0.49
CA THR A 123 -11.81 -3.19 -0.69
C THR A 123 -10.45 -2.71 -1.20
N LEU A 124 -10.28 -1.39 -1.34
CA LEU A 124 -9.01 -0.78 -1.75
C LEU A 124 -7.89 -1.08 -0.76
N PHE A 125 -8.15 -0.96 0.55
CA PHE A 125 -7.18 -1.24 1.62
C PHE A 125 -6.62 -2.67 1.57
N ASN A 126 -7.45 -3.63 1.14
CA ASN A 126 -7.08 -5.05 1.06
C ASN A 126 -6.60 -5.50 -0.33
N THR A 127 -6.63 -4.62 -1.33
CA THR A 127 -6.22 -4.93 -2.70
C THR A 127 -4.73 -4.65 -2.89
N THR A 128 -4.06 -5.50 -3.66
CA THR A 128 -2.64 -5.33 -3.99
C THR A 128 -2.47 -4.40 -5.18
N TYR A 129 -1.56 -3.43 -5.06
CA TYR A 129 -1.19 -2.49 -6.12
C TYR A 129 0.32 -2.45 -6.34
N THR A 130 0.73 -2.28 -7.58
CA THR A 130 2.10 -1.91 -7.90
C THR A 130 2.30 -0.44 -7.55
N VAL A 131 3.11 -0.16 -6.53
CA VAL A 131 3.33 1.20 -6.00
C VAL A 131 4.81 1.50 -5.90
N ALA A 132 5.18 2.78 -6.07
CA ALA A 132 6.56 3.24 -5.92
C ALA A 132 6.98 3.30 -4.45
N MET A 133 8.23 2.91 -4.18
CA MET A 133 8.90 3.05 -2.89
C MET A 133 9.86 4.24 -2.92
N ALA A 134 10.21 4.77 -1.75
CA ALA A 134 11.17 5.88 -1.62
C ALA A 134 12.54 5.60 -2.28
N GLY A 135 12.95 4.33 -2.38
CA GLY A 135 14.20 3.91 -3.03
C GLY A 135 14.18 3.89 -4.56
N GLY A 136 13.11 4.37 -5.21
CA GLY A 136 12.97 4.42 -6.67
C GLY A 136 12.66 3.09 -7.33
N ASN A 137 12.43 2.03 -6.55
CA ASN A 137 11.86 0.78 -7.04
C ASN A 137 10.33 0.77 -6.86
N SER A 138 9.68 -0.21 -7.48
CA SER A 138 8.25 -0.47 -7.28
C SER A 138 8.05 -1.88 -6.75
N GLY A 139 6.98 -2.09 -5.99
CA GLY A 139 6.58 -3.40 -5.49
C GLY A 139 5.06 -3.52 -5.39
N ASP A 140 4.60 -4.76 -5.28
CA ASP A 140 3.18 -5.09 -5.19
C ASP A 140 2.76 -5.20 -3.72
N TRP A 141 1.97 -4.25 -3.25
CA TRP A 141 1.58 -4.15 -1.83
C TRP A 141 0.09 -3.86 -1.66
N ALA A 142 -0.53 -4.48 -0.66
CA ALA A 142 -1.81 -4.06 -0.10
C ALA A 142 -1.57 -3.37 1.24
N CYS A 143 -2.40 -2.40 1.63
CA CYS A 143 -2.25 -1.69 2.90
C CYS A 143 -2.30 -2.67 4.09
N SER A 144 -3.17 -3.67 4.00
CA SER A 144 -3.36 -4.72 5.01
C SER A 144 -2.15 -5.64 5.24
N VAL A 145 -1.16 -5.63 4.34
CA VAL A 145 0.10 -6.38 4.54
C VAL A 145 0.93 -5.79 5.68
N CYS A 146 0.85 -4.47 5.87
CA CYS A 146 1.64 -3.77 6.89
C CYS A 146 0.79 -3.30 8.09
N HIS A 147 -0.51 -3.09 7.88
CA HIS A 147 -1.40 -2.49 8.84
C HIS A 147 -2.54 -3.43 9.25
N ASN A 148 -2.55 -3.81 10.52
CA ASN A 148 -3.59 -4.69 11.07
C ASN A 148 -4.75 -3.88 11.66
N VAL A 149 -5.94 -4.00 11.07
CA VAL A 149 -7.17 -3.32 11.52
C VAL A 149 -7.79 -3.89 12.79
N GLN A 150 -7.39 -5.09 13.19
CA GLN A 150 -7.92 -5.78 14.36
C GLN A 150 -7.00 -5.68 15.59
N SER A 151 -5.90 -4.93 15.50
CA SER A 151 -4.95 -4.75 16.60
C SER A 151 -4.41 -3.33 16.64
N ALA A 152 -4.15 -2.83 17.85
CA ALA A 152 -3.41 -1.59 18.09
C ALA A 152 -1.88 -1.84 18.18
N GLU A 153 -1.45 -3.10 18.27
CA GLU A 153 -0.04 -3.45 18.37
C GLU A 153 0.72 -3.10 17.09
N ALA A 154 1.95 -2.59 17.26
CA ALA A 154 2.85 -2.29 16.15
C ALA A 154 3.35 -3.57 15.47
N GLY A 155 3.38 -3.56 14.13
CA GLY A 155 3.98 -4.58 13.30
C GLY A 155 4.98 -3.97 12.32
N VAL A 156 4.85 -4.27 11.03
CA VAL A 156 5.60 -3.56 9.98
C VAL A 156 5.19 -2.08 9.93
N GLY A 157 3.89 -1.81 10.00
CA GLY A 157 3.32 -0.49 10.24
C GLY A 157 2.57 -0.40 11.57
N PRO A 158 2.05 0.78 11.94
CA PRO A 158 1.18 0.94 13.09
C PRO A 158 -0.06 0.05 12.99
N GLY A 159 -0.51 -0.45 14.15
CA GLY A 159 -1.82 -1.05 14.31
C GLY A 159 -2.94 -0.03 14.12
N MET A 160 -4.07 -0.48 13.57
CA MET A 160 -5.15 0.38 13.09
C MET A 160 -6.42 0.33 13.96
N LEU A 161 -6.50 -0.57 14.95
CA LEU A 161 -7.58 -0.52 15.95
C LEU A 161 -7.44 0.77 16.78
N GLY A 162 -8.49 1.59 16.90
CA GLY A 162 -8.42 2.89 17.60
C GLY A 162 -7.76 4.01 16.78
N LEU A 163 -7.55 3.79 15.48
CA LEU A 163 -6.93 4.79 14.61
C LEU A 163 -7.66 6.13 14.57
N PRO A 164 -9.01 6.22 14.49
CA PRO A 164 -9.69 7.50 14.33
C PRO A 164 -9.35 8.49 15.44
N ASP A 165 -9.32 8.02 16.69
CA ASP A 165 -9.00 8.86 17.85
C ASP A 165 -7.53 9.30 17.81
N ARG A 166 -6.61 8.35 17.57
CA ARG A 166 -5.18 8.65 17.48
C ARG A 166 -4.86 9.63 16.35
N ALA A 167 -5.53 9.49 15.20
CA ALA A 167 -5.34 10.36 14.05
C ALA A 167 -5.73 11.81 14.37
N ALA A 168 -6.77 12.03 15.17
CA ALA A 168 -7.21 13.37 15.60
C ALA A 168 -6.21 14.07 16.53
N GLU A 169 -5.28 13.31 17.14
CA GLU A 169 -4.34 13.81 18.13
C GLU A 169 -2.89 13.92 17.63
N ARG A 170 -2.58 13.40 16.43
CA ARG A 170 -1.19 13.33 15.93
C ARG A 170 -0.54 14.69 15.71
N ILE A 171 -1.29 15.61 15.14
CA ILE A 171 -0.84 16.98 14.84
C ILE A 171 -1.85 17.94 15.45
N PRO A 172 -1.46 18.73 16.47
CA PRO A 172 -2.38 19.67 17.12
C PRO A 172 -3.07 20.59 16.12
N GLY A 173 -4.41 20.59 16.15
CA GLY A 173 -5.26 21.42 15.28
C GLY A 173 -5.54 20.83 13.89
N MET A 174 -4.86 19.75 13.47
CA MET A 174 -5.14 19.07 12.21
C MET A 174 -6.27 18.04 12.40
N PRO A 175 -7.33 18.07 11.58
CA PRO A 175 -8.38 17.05 11.65
C PRO A 175 -7.90 15.65 11.21
N ALA A 176 -8.47 14.60 11.81
CA ALA A 176 -8.15 13.21 11.48
C ALA A 176 -8.26 12.86 9.97
N PRO A 177 -9.32 13.27 9.23
CA PRO A 177 -9.42 12.98 7.80
C PRO A 177 -8.24 13.56 6.99
N VAL A 178 -7.82 14.77 7.36
CA VAL A 178 -6.72 15.50 6.72
C VAL A 178 -5.39 14.80 7.01
N TYR A 179 -5.14 14.48 8.28
CA TYR A 179 -3.96 13.72 8.69
C TYR A 179 -3.85 12.37 7.95
N LEU A 180 -4.94 11.61 7.87
CA LEU A 180 -4.95 10.31 7.21
C LEU A 180 -4.75 10.41 5.70
N TYR A 181 -5.37 11.40 5.04
CA TYR A 181 -5.15 11.64 3.62
C TYR A 181 -3.68 11.94 3.33
N HIS A 182 -3.09 12.92 4.04
CA HIS A 182 -1.67 13.28 3.89
C HIS A 182 -0.74 12.12 4.23
N SER A 183 -1.08 11.30 5.23
CA SER A 183 -0.30 10.09 5.57
C SER A 183 -0.27 9.06 4.43
N ILE A 184 -1.28 9.04 3.55
CA ILE A 184 -1.32 8.11 2.41
C ILE A 184 -0.58 8.69 1.21
N VAL A 185 -0.81 9.97 0.88
CA VAL A 185 -0.22 10.58 -0.34
C VAL A 185 1.22 11.06 -0.11
N ASN A 186 1.56 11.45 1.11
CA ASN A 186 2.87 11.97 1.52
C ASN A 186 3.35 11.30 2.83
N PRO A 187 3.58 9.98 2.87
CA PRO A 187 3.85 9.24 4.11
C PRO A 187 5.15 9.65 4.84
N HIS A 188 6.02 10.41 4.20
CA HIS A 188 7.28 10.89 4.78
C HIS A 188 7.12 12.24 5.51
N GLU A 189 6.01 12.96 5.31
CA GLU A 189 5.76 14.26 5.97
C GLU A 189 5.56 14.10 7.48
N TYR A 190 5.00 12.96 7.90
CA TYR A 190 4.86 12.60 9.30
C TYR A 190 5.14 11.12 9.51
N VAL A 191 6.27 10.81 10.12
CA VAL A 191 6.62 9.43 10.51
C VAL A 191 6.31 9.24 12.00
N VAL A 192 5.39 8.33 12.29
CA VAL A 192 4.99 7.99 13.66
C VAL A 192 6.22 7.51 14.45
N GLU A 193 6.35 7.97 15.70
CA GLU A 193 7.42 7.54 16.60
C GLU A 193 7.51 6.00 16.67
N GLY A 194 8.73 5.48 16.56
CA GLY A 194 9.00 4.04 16.56
C GLY A 194 8.99 3.37 15.18
N PHE A 195 8.65 4.09 14.12
CA PHE A 195 8.71 3.60 12.73
C PHE A 195 9.83 4.28 11.93
N SER A 196 10.36 3.56 10.95
CA SER A 196 11.37 4.08 10.02
C SER A 196 10.71 4.76 8.84
N ASP A 197 11.27 5.90 8.42
CA ASP A 197 10.89 6.56 7.17
C ASP A 197 11.19 5.65 5.95
N GLY A 198 10.44 5.86 4.86
CA GLY A 198 10.59 5.16 3.59
C GLY A 198 10.09 3.71 3.56
N VAL A 199 9.52 3.19 4.65
CA VAL A 199 8.91 1.85 4.69
C VAL A 199 7.53 1.84 4.05
N MET A 200 6.72 2.87 4.30
CA MET A 200 5.42 3.02 3.62
C MET A 200 5.65 3.48 2.17
N PRO A 201 5.04 2.82 1.16
CA PRO A 201 5.19 3.22 -0.23
C PRO A 201 4.71 4.66 -0.47
N VAL A 202 5.38 5.40 -1.36
CA VAL A 202 5.15 6.84 -1.60
C VAL A 202 4.33 7.12 -2.86
N GLY A 203 4.08 6.11 -3.70
CA GLY A 203 3.44 6.27 -5.00
C GLY A 203 1.90 6.19 -5.01
N TYR A 204 1.23 6.25 -3.87
CA TYR A 204 -0.21 6.01 -3.81
C TYR A 204 -1.06 7.09 -4.51
N ALA A 205 -0.59 8.33 -4.56
CA ALA A 205 -1.25 9.41 -5.31
C ALA A 205 -1.25 9.17 -6.83
N ASP A 206 -0.31 8.38 -7.35
CA ASP A 206 -0.26 8.00 -8.77
C ASP A 206 -1.13 6.78 -9.10
N VAL A 207 -1.48 6.00 -8.07
CA VAL A 207 -2.23 4.74 -8.20
C VAL A 207 -3.73 4.95 -7.98
N PHE A 208 -4.09 5.80 -7.03
CA PHE A 208 -5.48 6.05 -6.67
C PHE A 208 -5.99 7.37 -7.25
N SER A 209 -7.23 7.34 -7.72
CA SER A 209 -7.98 8.58 -7.91
C SER A 209 -8.31 9.24 -6.56
N GLU A 210 -8.58 10.55 -6.58
CA GLU A 210 -9.01 11.29 -5.38
C GLU A 210 -10.20 10.63 -4.67
N THR A 211 -11.20 10.18 -5.43
CA THR A 211 -12.36 9.51 -4.83
C THR A 211 -11.98 8.20 -4.13
N GLU A 212 -11.03 7.45 -4.69
CA GLU A 212 -10.52 6.22 -4.04
C GLU A 212 -9.74 6.54 -2.76
N LEU A 213 -8.95 7.61 -2.75
CA LEU A 213 -8.29 8.10 -1.53
C LEU A 213 -9.32 8.50 -0.46
N TYR A 214 -10.36 9.24 -0.83
CA TYR A 214 -11.44 9.59 0.10
C TYR A 214 -12.16 8.37 0.66
N ASP A 215 -12.40 7.35 -0.16
CA ASP A 215 -13.01 6.11 0.31
C ASP A 215 -12.09 5.37 1.29
N ILE A 216 -10.79 5.27 1.00
CA ILE A 216 -9.81 4.65 1.90
C ILE A 216 -9.80 5.39 3.24
N VAL A 217 -9.72 6.72 3.23
CA VAL A 217 -9.74 7.52 4.47
C VAL A 217 -11.08 7.34 5.22
N SER A 218 -12.21 7.33 4.51
CA SER A 218 -13.53 7.07 5.08
C SER A 218 -13.61 5.68 5.76
N TYR A 219 -13.02 4.66 5.15
CA TYR A 219 -12.88 3.34 5.76
C TYR A 219 -12.04 3.40 7.05
N LEU A 220 -10.87 4.03 7.00
CA LEU A 220 -9.98 4.16 8.16
C LEU A 220 -10.64 4.89 9.33
N LEU A 221 -11.46 5.92 9.05
CA LEU A 221 -12.25 6.64 10.04
C LEU A 221 -13.43 5.81 10.60
N SER A 222 -13.89 4.79 9.85
CA SER A 222 -14.97 3.90 10.28
C SER A 222 -14.50 2.76 11.20
N LEU A 223 -13.19 2.59 11.37
CA LEU A 223 -12.63 1.59 12.26
C LEU A 223 -13.05 1.85 13.72
N PRO A 224 -13.06 0.82 14.60
CA PRO A 224 -13.44 1.03 15.99
C PRO A 224 -12.54 2.05 16.69
N SER A 225 -13.15 2.98 17.42
CA SER A 225 -12.50 3.86 18.40
C SER A 225 -12.15 3.08 19.69
N GLU A 226 -11.23 3.61 20.51
CA GLU A 226 -10.90 3.02 21.83
C GLU A 226 -11.73 3.58 23.00
#